data_AF-A0A1M3LJ61-F1
#
_entry.id   AF-A0A1M3LJ61-F1
#
_cell.length_a   1.000
_cell.length_b   1.000
_cell.length_c   1.000
_cell.angle_alpha   90.00
_cell.angle_beta   90.00
_cell.angle_gamma   90.00
#
_symmetry.space_group_name_H-M   'P 1'
#
loop_
_entity.id
_entity.type
_entity.pdbx_description
1 polymer ?
#
loop_
_entity_poly.entity_id
_entity_poly.type
_entity_poly.pdbx_seq_one_letter_code
_entity_poly.pdbx_strand_id
1 'polypeptide(L)'
;MVVLLSPVTEMSPMDAQKLAKVLAMAASDNETEALHALRTARRLLDGQGLDFVALAGRLTDSGGEALKDAVFDLRNEVRHLRAENEKLRQGRPSGPAPTASLAESARDAAELIRLRAELDQARAEVQRVHDHQEGLQEQFRQALAEAGQLGLRLSEAESRRMRLEAENRRLTHANHALKVDLAAAQAQTPVPAPVLSGSPIPTSHGPVPHVRPRGPEIVPSEQKRGKNVGISTKGVGQYVLF
;
A
#
# COMPACT_ATOMS: atom_id res chain seq x y z
N MET A 1 21.95 -90.01 26.63
CA MET A 1 21.64 -88.58 26.87
C MET A 1 22.02 -87.81 25.63
N VAL A 2 21.05 -87.34 24.86
CA VAL A 2 21.27 -86.55 23.65
C VAL A 2 21.31 -85.09 24.05
N VAL A 3 22.45 -84.43 23.81
CA VAL A 3 22.61 -82.99 23.97
C VAL A 3 21.93 -82.33 22.77
N LEU A 4 20.76 -81.72 23.00
CA LEU A 4 20.07 -80.93 21.98
C LEU A 4 20.80 -79.60 21.81
N LEU A 5 21.42 -79.43 20.63
CA LEU A 5 21.94 -78.14 20.17
C LEU A 5 20.82 -77.10 20.16
N SER A 6 21.04 -76.01 20.88
CA SER A 6 20.16 -74.84 20.80
C SER A 6 20.38 -74.13 19.44
N PRO A 7 19.31 -73.64 18.80
CA PRO A 7 19.42 -72.98 17.50
C PRO A 7 20.19 -71.66 17.61
N VAL A 8 21.13 -71.48 16.67
CA VAL A 8 21.91 -70.26 16.44
C VAL A 8 20.95 -69.08 16.26
N THR A 9 20.96 -68.15 17.20
CA THR A 9 20.15 -66.92 17.11
C THR A 9 20.85 -65.97 16.14
N GLU A 10 20.31 -65.82 14.93
CA GLU A 10 20.75 -64.78 14.00
C GLU A 10 20.30 -63.41 14.51
N MET A 11 21.20 -62.43 14.50
CA MET A 11 20.87 -61.06 14.91
C MET A 11 19.86 -60.47 13.93
N SER A 12 18.78 -59.88 14.44
CA SER A 12 17.85 -59.11 13.61
C SER A 12 18.60 -58.01 12.84
N PRO A 13 18.31 -57.78 11.56
CA PRO A 13 18.99 -56.77 10.74
C PRO A 13 18.90 -55.36 11.34
N MET A 14 17.82 -55.08 12.08
CA MET A 14 17.64 -53.80 12.78
C MET A 14 18.58 -53.63 13.98
N ASP A 15 18.87 -54.72 14.69
CA ASP A 15 19.78 -54.69 15.84
C ASP A 15 21.25 -54.69 15.41
N ALA A 16 21.56 -55.30 14.27
CA ALA A 16 22.86 -55.18 13.61
C ALA A 16 23.17 -53.73 13.19
N GLN A 17 22.19 -53.02 12.60
CA GLN A 17 22.33 -51.60 12.24
C GLN A 17 22.52 -50.70 13.46
N LYS A 18 21.79 -50.94 14.55
CA LYS A 18 21.95 -50.20 15.81
C LYS A 18 23.33 -50.44 16.41
N LEU A 19 23.79 -51.70 16.44
CA LEU A 19 25.12 -52.04 16.93
C LEU A 19 26.22 -51.37 16.11
N ALA A 20 26.12 -51.40 14.77
CA ALA A 20 27.08 -50.74 13.88
C ALA A 20 27.16 -49.22 14.12
N LYS A 21 26.00 -48.57 14.30
CA LYS A 21 25.95 -47.13 14.62
C LYS A 21 26.57 -46.80 15.97
N VAL A 22 26.29 -47.60 16.99
CA VAL A 22 26.87 -47.41 18.33
C VAL A 22 28.38 -47.68 18.31
N LEU A 23 28.86 -48.68 17.57
CA LEU A 23 30.29 -48.92 17.38
C LEU A 23 30.99 -47.82 16.58
N ALA A 24 30.33 -47.22 15.59
CA ALA A 24 30.86 -46.04 14.90
C ALA A 24 31.00 -44.84 15.84
N MET A 25 30.06 -44.65 16.78
CA MET A 25 30.17 -43.63 17.84
C MET A 25 31.29 -43.95 18.85
N ALA A 26 31.68 -45.21 19.01
CA ALA A 26 32.84 -45.59 19.83
C ALA A 26 34.18 -45.13 19.24
N ALA A 27 34.23 -44.78 17.95
CA ALA A 27 35.38 -44.18 17.30
C ALA A 27 35.40 -42.63 17.40
N SER A 28 34.53 -42.04 18.21
CA SER A 28 34.48 -40.59 18.49
C SER A 28 35.74 -40.13 19.24
N ASP A 29 36.23 -38.92 18.92
CA ASP A 29 37.37 -38.27 19.61
C ASP A 29 37.04 -37.86 21.06
N ASN A 30 35.78 -38.02 21.48
CA ASN A 30 35.33 -37.79 22.86
C ASN A 30 35.32 -39.10 23.66
N GLU A 31 36.30 -39.25 24.56
CA GLU A 31 36.52 -40.45 25.37
C GLU A 31 35.29 -40.86 26.21
N THR A 32 34.52 -39.88 26.72
CA THR A 32 33.32 -40.17 27.53
C THR A 32 32.18 -40.75 26.71
N GLU A 33 32.02 -40.26 25.47
CA GLU A 33 31.01 -40.73 24.52
C GLU A 33 31.40 -42.09 23.95
N ALA A 34 32.70 -42.28 23.65
CA ALA A 34 33.24 -43.55 23.19
C ALA A 34 33.03 -44.66 24.23
N LEU A 35 33.30 -44.39 25.51
CA LEU A 35 33.08 -45.34 26.59
C LEU A 35 31.58 -45.65 26.81
N HIS A 36 30.70 -44.66 26.71
CA HIS A 36 29.26 -44.88 26.80
C HIS A 36 28.75 -45.74 25.64
N ALA A 37 29.24 -45.48 24.43
CA ALA A 37 28.93 -46.26 23.24
C ALA A 37 29.40 -47.72 23.37
N LEU A 38 30.62 -47.97 23.86
CA LEU A 38 31.14 -49.32 24.10
C LEU A 38 30.30 -50.10 25.14
N ARG A 39 29.88 -49.46 26.23
CA ARG A 39 29.00 -50.09 27.23
C ARG A 39 27.63 -50.44 26.65
N THR A 40 27.11 -49.57 25.79
CA THR A 40 25.81 -49.79 25.12
C THR A 40 25.89 -50.91 24.09
N ALA A 41 26.97 -50.95 23.30
CA ALA A 41 27.25 -52.03 22.36
C ALA A 41 27.39 -53.38 23.08
N ARG A 42 28.10 -53.41 24.22
CA ARG A 42 28.23 -54.61 25.05
C ARG A 42 26.88 -55.13 25.52
N ARG A 43 26.01 -54.25 26.03
CA ARG A 43 24.68 -54.62 26.51
C ARG A 43 23.78 -55.18 25.39
N LEU A 44 23.91 -54.67 24.17
CA LEU A 44 23.16 -55.18 23.00
C LEU A 44 23.64 -56.57 22.59
N LEU A 45 24.95 -56.83 22.70
CA LEU A 45 25.56 -58.13 22.40
C LEU A 45 25.24 -59.18 23.47
N ASP A 46 25.32 -58.81 24.75
CA ASP A 46 24.94 -59.66 25.88
C ASP A 46 23.46 -60.10 25.78
N GLY A 47 22.57 -59.20 25.33
CA GLY A 47 21.16 -59.50 25.08
C GLY A 47 20.90 -60.53 23.97
N GLN A 48 21.91 -60.81 23.14
CA GLN A 48 21.86 -61.78 22.05
C GLN A 48 22.78 -63.00 22.28
N GLY A 49 23.37 -63.11 23.48
CA GLY A 49 24.27 -64.21 23.85
C GLY A 49 25.60 -64.22 23.09
N LEU A 50 26.01 -63.08 22.54
CA LEU A 50 27.25 -62.91 21.78
C LEU A 50 28.23 -62.03 22.58
N ASP A 51 29.52 -62.32 22.48
CA ASP A 51 30.59 -61.45 22.98
C ASP A 51 31.35 -60.82 21.80
N PHE A 52 32.06 -59.71 22.03
CA PHE A 52 32.82 -58.99 21.01
C PHE A 52 33.81 -59.89 20.25
N VAL A 53 34.39 -60.88 20.93
CA VAL A 53 35.31 -61.86 20.32
C VAL A 53 34.57 -62.81 19.38
N ALA A 54 33.37 -63.26 19.76
CA ALA A 54 32.53 -64.11 18.92
C ALA A 54 31.95 -63.34 17.72
N LEU A 55 31.61 -62.06 17.90
CA LEU A 55 31.20 -61.16 16.82
C LEU A 55 32.36 -60.89 15.86
N ALA A 56 33.56 -60.62 16.37
CA ALA A 56 34.76 -60.41 15.58
C ALA A 56 35.11 -61.65 14.74
N GLY A 57 35.01 -62.86 15.33
CA GLY A 57 35.20 -64.12 14.61
C GLY A 57 34.19 -64.32 13.48
N ARG A 58 32.91 -63.97 13.71
CA ARG A 58 31.87 -64.04 12.66
C ARG A 58 32.10 -63.01 11.55
N LEU A 59 32.52 -61.79 11.88
CA LEU A 59 32.81 -60.73 10.91
C LEU A 59 34.04 -61.06 10.05
N THR A 60 35.06 -61.70 10.63
CA THR A 60 36.22 -62.17 9.86
C THR A 60 35.85 -63.29 8.90
N ASP A 61 34.91 -64.16 9.28
CA ASP A 61 34.49 -65.31 8.48
C ASP A 61 33.44 -64.95 7.41
N SER A 62 32.64 -63.89 7.60
CA SER A 62 31.47 -63.60 6.75
C SER A 62 31.57 -62.36 5.85
N GLY A 63 32.72 -61.67 5.78
CA GLY A 63 32.83 -60.49 4.91
C GLY A 63 33.82 -59.40 5.37
N GLY A 64 34.87 -59.79 6.10
CA GLY A 64 35.87 -58.86 6.62
C GLY A 64 36.52 -57.97 5.55
N GLU A 65 36.64 -58.44 4.31
CA GLU A 65 37.17 -57.64 3.19
C GLU A 65 36.23 -56.51 2.77
N ALA A 66 34.92 -56.77 2.61
CA ALA A 66 33.96 -55.72 2.26
C ALA A 66 33.83 -54.65 3.36
N LEU A 67 33.95 -55.05 4.63
CA LEU A 67 33.99 -54.11 5.74
C LEU A 67 35.30 -53.31 5.77
N LYS A 68 36.45 -53.93 5.47
CA LYS A 68 37.73 -53.24 5.35
C LYS A 68 37.71 -52.22 4.23
N ASP A 69 37.12 -52.55 3.07
CA ASP A 69 36.97 -51.64 1.95
C ASP A 69 36.06 -50.45 2.30
N ALA A 70 34.90 -50.70 2.92
CA ALA A 70 34.00 -49.63 3.36
C ALA A 70 34.65 -48.72 4.42
N VAL A 71 35.43 -49.28 5.35
CA VAL A 71 36.19 -48.51 6.34
C VAL A 71 37.32 -47.71 5.68
N PHE A 72 37.96 -48.26 4.66
CA PHE A 72 38.99 -47.58 3.88
C PHE A 72 38.40 -46.39 3.10
N ASP A 73 37.26 -46.58 2.45
CA ASP A 73 36.54 -45.52 1.74
C ASP A 73 36.09 -44.41 2.69
N LEU A 74 35.48 -44.76 3.83
CA LEU A 74 35.06 -43.79 4.85
C LEU A 74 36.26 -43.00 5.39
N ARG A 75 37.41 -43.67 5.60
CA ARG A 75 38.64 -43.00 6.07
C ARG A 75 39.18 -42.03 5.02
N ASN A 76 39.09 -42.37 3.74
CA ASN A 76 39.49 -41.48 2.65
C ASN A 76 38.55 -40.28 2.54
N GLU A 77 37.24 -40.49 2.68
CA GLU A 77 36.24 -39.43 2.68
C GLU A 77 36.44 -38.47 3.87
N VAL A 78 36.66 -39.00 5.09
CA VAL A 78 36.99 -38.18 6.27
C VAL A 78 38.28 -37.38 6.03
N ARG A 79 39.29 -37.98 5.40
CA ARG A 79 40.53 -37.26 5.05
C ARG A 79 40.26 -36.15 4.03
N HIS A 80 39.41 -36.39 3.03
CA HIS A 80 39.00 -35.40 2.04
C HIS A 80 38.24 -34.25 2.70
N LEU A 81 37.21 -34.54 3.49
CA LEU A 81 36.39 -33.55 4.18
C LEU A 81 37.19 -32.72 5.18
N ARG A 82 38.19 -33.33 5.84
CA ARG A 82 39.14 -32.60 6.70
C ARG A 82 40.03 -31.67 5.89
N ALA A 83 40.56 -32.12 4.74
CA ALA A 83 41.38 -31.28 3.87
C ALA A 83 40.56 -30.14 3.22
N GLU A 84 39.30 -30.39 2.89
CA GLU A 84 38.37 -29.38 2.37
C GLU A 84 37.97 -28.37 3.45
N ASN A 85 37.65 -28.83 4.66
CA ASN A 85 37.46 -27.93 5.81
C ASN A 85 38.71 -27.10 6.06
N GLU A 86 39.89 -27.71 5.99
CA GLU A 86 41.15 -26.99 6.19
C GLU A 86 41.39 -25.97 5.07
N LYS A 87 41.08 -26.28 3.81
CA LYS A 87 41.10 -25.31 2.70
C LYS A 87 40.09 -24.17 2.90
N LEU A 88 38.88 -24.46 3.37
CA LEU A 88 37.88 -23.44 3.71
C LEU A 88 38.34 -22.57 4.89
N ARG A 89 39.04 -23.17 5.85
CA ARG A 89 39.67 -22.45 6.97
C ARG A 89 40.89 -21.65 6.56
N GLN A 90 41.64 -22.07 5.55
CA GLN A 90 42.79 -21.32 5.00
C GLN A 90 42.37 -20.23 4.02
N GLY A 91 41.25 -20.43 3.31
CA GLY A 91 40.53 -19.38 2.58
C GLY A 91 39.87 -18.35 3.50
N ARG A 92 39.85 -18.60 4.81
CA ARG A 92 39.49 -17.66 5.87
C ARG A 92 40.79 -17.19 6.54
N PRO A 93 41.09 -15.89 6.62
CA PRO A 93 42.33 -15.47 7.26
C PRO A 93 42.33 -15.89 8.74
N SER A 94 43.35 -16.64 9.15
CA SER A 94 43.58 -17.05 10.53
C SER A 94 44.07 -15.85 11.34
N GLY A 95 43.13 -15.12 11.95
CA GLY A 95 43.37 -14.04 12.90
C GLY A 95 42.66 -14.28 14.24
N PRO A 96 43.01 -13.54 15.30
CA PRO A 96 42.42 -13.71 16.63
C PRO A 96 40.91 -13.44 16.56
N ALA A 97 40.14 -14.02 17.51
CA ALA A 97 38.68 -14.09 17.60
C ALA A 97 37.88 -12.99 16.82
N PRO A 98 36.76 -13.36 16.15
CA PRO A 98 36.15 -12.58 15.07
C PRO A 98 35.46 -11.33 15.59
N THR A 99 36.19 -10.23 15.78
CA THR A 99 35.61 -8.90 16.02
C THR A 99 35.26 -8.19 14.71
N ALA A 100 35.86 -8.61 13.59
CA ALA A 100 35.50 -8.13 12.26
C ALA A 100 34.12 -8.63 11.79
N SER A 101 33.70 -9.86 12.14
CA SER A 101 32.44 -10.43 11.61
C SER A 101 31.16 -9.96 12.30
N LEU A 102 31.23 -9.55 13.58
CA LEU A 102 30.06 -9.01 14.29
C LEU A 102 29.86 -7.53 13.98
N ALA A 103 30.94 -6.76 13.85
CA ALA A 103 30.86 -5.34 13.51
C ALA A 103 30.36 -5.12 12.07
N GLU A 104 30.78 -5.96 11.12
CA GLU A 104 30.24 -5.95 9.75
C GLU A 104 28.77 -6.38 9.73
N SER A 105 28.42 -7.48 10.41
CA SER A 105 27.02 -7.91 10.52
C SER A 105 26.12 -6.87 11.20
N ALA A 106 26.62 -6.13 12.20
CA ALA A 106 25.90 -5.04 12.83
C ALA A 106 25.71 -3.83 11.90
N ARG A 107 26.69 -3.54 11.02
CA ARG A 107 26.56 -2.51 9.99
C ARG A 107 25.54 -2.92 8.93
N ASP A 108 25.59 -4.17 8.46
CA ASP A 108 24.61 -4.69 7.50
C ASP A 108 23.19 -4.67 8.08
N ALA A 109 23.04 -5.06 9.35
CA ALA A 109 21.76 -4.97 10.04
C ALA A 109 21.26 -3.52 10.19
N ALA A 110 22.15 -2.57 10.48
CA ALA A 110 21.80 -1.15 10.56
C ALA A 110 21.37 -0.59 9.19
N GLU A 111 22.07 -0.94 8.12
CA GLU A 111 21.69 -0.58 6.75
C GLU A 111 20.34 -1.19 6.34
N LEU A 112 20.08 -2.45 6.70
CA LEU A 112 18.77 -3.08 6.46
C LEU A 112 17.64 -2.39 7.21
N ILE A 113 17.85 -2.02 8.48
CA ILE A 113 16.86 -1.26 9.27
C ILE A 113 16.61 0.09 8.62
N ARG A 114 17.66 0.78 8.18
CA ARG A 114 17.56 2.07 7.51
C ARG A 114 16.78 1.97 6.19
N LEU A 115 17.18 1.05 5.30
CA LEU A 115 16.51 0.82 4.02
C LEU A 115 15.05 0.38 4.23
N ARG A 116 14.78 -0.36 5.30
CA ARG A 116 13.41 -0.73 5.65
C ARG A 116 12.58 0.49 6.05
N ALA A 117 13.13 1.39 6.84
CA ALA A 117 12.47 2.64 7.21
C ALA A 117 12.23 3.54 5.98
N GLU A 118 13.20 3.64 5.07
CA GLU A 118 13.06 4.37 3.80
C GLU A 118 11.95 3.76 2.92
N LEU A 119 11.88 2.43 2.83
CA LEU A 119 10.84 1.73 2.08
C LEU A 119 9.45 1.92 2.69
N ASP A 120 9.33 1.86 4.02
CA ASP A 120 8.06 2.10 4.70
C ASP A 120 7.62 3.58 4.57
N GLN A 121 8.56 4.52 4.55
CA GLN A 121 8.29 5.93 4.24
C GLN A 121 7.79 6.10 2.79
N ALA A 122 8.48 5.51 1.81
CA ALA A 122 8.08 5.57 0.40
C ALA A 122 6.68 4.97 0.18
N ARG A 123 6.35 3.86 0.87
CA ARG A 123 5.00 3.28 0.84
C ARG A 123 3.95 4.22 1.42
N ALA A 124 4.26 4.88 2.53
CA ALA A 124 3.34 5.86 3.11
C ALA A 124 3.12 7.07 2.19
N GLU A 125 4.16 7.52 1.49
CA GLU A 125 4.05 8.60 0.50
C GLU A 125 3.20 8.19 -0.71
N VAL A 126 3.40 6.99 -1.25
CA VAL A 126 2.56 6.44 -2.33
C VAL A 126 1.11 6.36 -1.89
N GLN A 127 0.84 5.88 -0.68
CA GLN A 127 -0.53 5.81 -0.17
C GLN A 127 -1.15 7.20 -0.05
N ARG A 128 -0.44 8.19 0.51
CA ARG A 128 -0.94 9.57 0.60
C ARG A 128 -1.26 10.17 -0.76
N VAL A 129 -0.40 9.93 -1.77
CA VAL A 129 -0.64 10.40 -3.14
C VAL A 129 -1.84 9.70 -3.74
N HIS A 130 -2.00 8.40 -3.50
CA HIS A 130 -3.17 7.65 -3.96
C HIS A 130 -4.46 8.18 -3.32
N ASP A 131 -4.51 8.38 -2.00
CA ASP A 131 -5.66 8.92 -1.29
C ASP A 131 -6.00 10.33 -1.82
N HIS A 132 -4.97 11.14 -2.10
CA HIS A 132 -5.15 12.47 -2.68
C HIS A 132 -5.73 12.40 -4.11
N GLN A 133 -5.24 11.47 -4.93
CA GLN A 133 -5.75 11.25 -6.28
C GLN A 133 -7.21 10.79 -6.28
N GLU A 134 -7.59 9.88 -5.38
CA GLU A 134 -8.99 9.47 -5.21
C GLU A 134 -9.87 10.65 -4.78
N GLY A 135 -9.39 11.47 -3.85
CA GLY A 135 -10.07 12.70 -3.45
C GLY A 135 -10.30 13.66 -4.62
N LEU A 136 -9.29 13.87 -5.47
CA LEU A 136 -9.42 14.70 -6.66
C LEU A 136 -10.38 14.09 -7.69
N GLN A 137 -10.33 12.77 -7.91
CA GLN A 137 -11.24 12.09 -8.84
C GLN A 137 -12.71 12.24 -8.41
N GLU A 138 -12.98 12.12 -7.11
CA GLU A 138 -14.33 12.33 -6.59
C GLU A 138 -14.78 13.80 -6.72
N GLN A 139 -13.88 14.76 -6.47
CA GLN A 139 -14.16 16.18 -6.71
C GLN A 139 -14.48 16.45 -8.19
N PHE A 140 -13.72 15.87 -9.12
CA PHE A 140 -14.01 15.98 -10.55
C PHE A 140 -15.37 15.36 -10.90
N ARG A 141 -15.72 14.22 -10.31
CA ARG A 141 -17.02 13.56 -10.51
C ARG A 141 -18.17 14.43 -10.02
N GLN A 142 -18.02 15.07 -8.87
CA GLN A 142 -18.99 16.00 -8.31
C GLN A 142 -19.14 17.25 -9.19
N ALA A 143 -18.02 17.85 -9.61
CA ALA A 143 -18.03 19.01 -10.49
C ALA A 143 -18.71 18.71 -11.84
N LEU A 144 -18.50 17.53 -12.41
CA LEU A 144 -19.18 17.09 -13.63
C LEU A 144 -20.69 16.91 -13.42
N ALA A 145 -21.11 16.36 -12.28
CA ALA A 145 -22.53 16.23 -11.94
C ALA A 145 -23.19 17.59 -11.76
N GLU A 146 -22.54 18.52 -11.06
CA GLU A 146 -23.02 19.90 -10.89
C GLU A 146 -23.10 20.64 -12.22
N ALA A 147 -22.07 20.53 -13.08
CA ALA A 147 -22.09 21.10 -14.42
C ALA A 147 -23.25 20.56 -15.26
N GLY A 148 -23.54 19.25 -15.16
CA GLY A 148 -24.69 18.64 -15.80
C GLY A 148 -26.03 19.21 -15.32
N GLN A 149 -26.19 19.39 -14.00
CA GLN A 149 -27.41 20.01 -13.42
C GLN A 149 -27.57 21.47 -13.85
N LEU A 150 -26.49 22.24 -13.88
CA LEU A 150 -26.50 23.61 -14.36
C LEU A 150 -26.85 23.69 -15.85
N GLY A 151 -26.35 22.75 -16.66
CA GLY A 151 -26.72 22.63 -18.08
C GLY A 151 -28.21 22.40 -18.29
N LEU A 152 -28.83 21.52 -17.50
CA LEU A 152 -30.29 21.30 -17.54
C LEU A 152 -31.07 22.56 -17.15
N ARG A 153 -30.68 23.23 -16.06
CA ARG A 153 -31.31 24.48 -15.60
C ARG A 153 -31.19 25.58 -16.64
N LEU A 154 -30.05 25.68 -17.32
CA LEU A 154 -29.85 26.63 -18.40
C LEU A 154 -30.78 26.33 -19.58
N SER A 155 -30.87 25.08 -20.01
CA SER A 155 -31.77 24.66 -21.10
C SER A 155 -33.24 24.94 -20.79
N GLU A 156 -33.66 24.71 -19.54
CA GLU A 156 -35.01 25.07 -19.09
C GLU A 156 -35.23 26.59 -19.11
N ALA A 157 -34.26 27.37 -18.64
CA ALA A 157 -34.35 28.83 -18.63
C ALA A 157 -34.41 29.39 -20.05
N GLU A 158 -33.62 28.87 -20.98
CA GLU A 158 -33.67 29.22 -22.41
C GLU A 158 -35.02 28.86 -23.03
N SER A 159 -35.56 27.69 -22.71
CA SER A 159 -36.90 27.27 -23.17
C SER A 159 -38.00 28.20 -22.64
N ARG A 160 -37.92 28.61 -21.36
CA ARG A 160 -38.85 29.59 -20.78
C ARG A 160 -38.69 30.96 -21.44
N ARG A 161 -37.46 31.40 -21.70
CA ARG A 161 -37.17 32.65 -22.40
C ARG A 161 -37.80 32.67 -23.79
N MET A 162 -37.63 31.61 -24.58
CA MET A 162 -38.24 31.49 -25.92
C MET A 162 -39.77 31.56 -25.87
N ARG A 163 -40.41 30.93 -24.88
CA ARG A 163 -41.87 31.01 -24.71
C ARG A 163 -42.32 32.45 -24.40
N LEU A 164 -41.63 33.12 -23.48
CA LEU A 164 -41.93 34.50 -23.10
C LEU A 164 -41.68 35.47 -24.26
N GLU A 165 -40.62 35.28 -25.05
CA GLU A 165 -40.37 36.08 -26.26
C GLU A 165 -41.49 35.90 -27.29
N ALA A 166 -41.97 34.68 -27.50
CA ALA A 166 -43.09 34.42 -28.40
C ALA A 166 -44.40 35.06 -27.92
N GLU A 167 -44.69 34.98 -26.62
CA GLU A 167 -45.85 35.64 -26.01
C GLU A 167 -45.75 37.17 -26.11
N ASN A 168 -44.57 37.74 -25.86
CA ASN A 168 -44.35 39.18 -25.97
C ASN A 168 -44.55 39.68 -27.41
N ARG A 169 -44.10 38.92 -28.42
CA ARG A 169 -44.41 39.22 -29.83
C ARG A 169 -45.91 39.22 -30.09
N ARG A 170 -46.64 38.19 -29.61
CA ARG A 170 -48.10 38.11 -29.74
C ARG A 170 -48.80 39.30 -29.08
N LEU A 171 -48.43 39.64 -27.85
CA LEU A 171 -48.97 40.79 -27.12
C LEU A 171 -48.67 42.10 -27.84
N THR A 172 -47.47 42.24 -28.42
CA THR A 172 -47.10 43.42 -29.20
C THR A 172 -47.99 43.58 -30.43
N HIS A 173 -48.23 42.49 -31.17
CA HIS A 173 -49.15 42.51 -32.32
C HIS A 173 -50.59 42.82 -31.91
N ALA A 174 -51.09 42.20 -30.83
CA ALA A 174 -52.43 42.48 -30.30
C ALA A 174 -52.56 43.93 -29.82
N ASN A 175 -51.56 44.47 -29.12
CA ASN A 175 -51.54 45.86 -28.68
C ASN A 175 -51.52 46.83 -29.87
N HIS A 176 -50.79 46.49 -30.94
CA HIS A 176 -50.79 47.29 -32.17
C HIS A 176 -52.17 47.31 -32.83
N ALA A 177 -52.84 46.16 -32.96
CA ALA A 177 -54.21 46.08 -33.49
C ALA A 177 -55.18 46.94 -32.66
N LEU A 178 -55.16 46.80 -31.33
CA LEU A 178 -56.02 47.59 -30.43
C LEU A 178 -55.75 49.10 -30.54
N LYS A 179 -54.51 49.53 -30.77
CA LYS A 179 -54.18 50.94 -31.01
C LYS A 179 -54.77 51.46 -32.31
N VAL A 180 -54.76 50.65 -33.38
CA VAL A 180 -55.38 51.00 -34.66
C VAL A 180 -56.90 51.11 -34.49
N ASP A 181 -57.53 50.14 -33.82
CA ASP A 181 -58.97 50.15 -33.56
C ASP A 181 -59.39 51.36 -32.70
N LEU A 182 -58.60 51.69 -31.66
CA LEU A 182 -58.84 52.87 -30.82
C LEU A 182 -58.72 54.16 -31.63
N ALA A 183 -57.70 54.29 -32.49
CA ALA A 183 -57.54 55.46 -33.35
C ALA A 183 -58.71 55.59 -34.34
N ALA A 184 -59.19 54.48 -34.92
CA ALA A 184 -60.35 54.46 -35.80
C ALA A 184 -61.64 54.86 -35.06
N ALA A 185 -61.84 54.40 -33.83
CA ALA A 185 -62.99 54.79 -33.00
C ALA A 185 -62.94 56.28 -32.63
N GLN A 186 -61.76 56.80 -32.27
CA GLN A 186 -61.55 58.22 -31.97
C GLN A 186 -61.80 59.12 -33.19
N ALA A 187 -61.47 58.65 -34.40
CA ALA A 187 -61.75 59.37 -35.64
C ALA A 187 -63.26 59.41 -36.00
N GLN A 188 -64.05 58.46 -35.49
CA GLN A 188 -65.51 58.39 -35.73
C GLN A 188 -66.33 59.14 -34.69
N THR A 189 -65.74 59.51 -33.54
CA THR A 189 -66.38 60.42 -32.59
C THR A 189 -66.51 61.82 -33.22
N PRO A 190 -67.73 62.36 -33.40
CA PRO A 190 -67.90 63.72 -33.85
C PRO A 190 -67.30 64.67 -32.82
N VAL A 191 -66.43 65.58 -33.26
CA VAL A 191 -65.93 66.68 -32.43
C VAL A 191 -67.14 67.47 -31.95
N PRO A 192 -67.46 67.51 -30.64
CA PRO A 192 -68.46 68.46 -30.17
C PRO A 192 -67.90 69.86 -30.45
N ALA A 193 -68.71 70.72 -31.09
CA ALA A 193 -68.36 72.12 -31.32
C ALA A 193 -67.82 72.74 -30.02
N PRO A 194 -66.79 73.60 -30.09
CA PRO A 194 -66.20 74.18 -28.90
C PRO A 194 -67.25 75.05 -28.22
N VAL A 195 -67.80 74.57 -27.11
CA VAL A 195 -68.54 75.41 -26.18
C VAL A 195 -67.48 76.27 -25.50
N LEU A 196 -67.43 77.55 -25.86
CA LEU A 196 -66.70 78.58 -25.13
C LEU A 196 -67.28 78.66 -23.71
N SER A 197 -66.76 77.83 -22.81
CA SER A 197 -66.95 77.98 -21.37
C SER A 197 -65.58 78.22 -20.78
N GLY A 198 -65.30 79.50 -20.50
CA GLY A 198 -64.11 79.92 -19.80
C GLY A 198 -64.09 79.33 -18.40
N SER A 199 -63.11 78.48 -18.13
CA SER A 199 -62.53 78.30 -16.80
C SER A 199 -61.10 77.77 -16.95
N PRO A 200 -60.09 78.43 -16.37
CA PRO A 200 -58.71 78.05 -16.55
C PRO A 200 -58.40 76.73 -15.82
N ILE A 201 -57.79 75.81 -16.56
CA ILE A 201 -57.20 74.58 -16.01
C ILE A 201 -55.88 74.98 -15.33
N PRO A 202 -55.65 74.67 -14.05
CA PRO A 202 -54.34 74.85 -13.45
C PRO A 202 -53.35 73.81 -13.99
N THR A 203 -52.34 74.27 -14.72
CA THR A 203 -51.14 73.51 -15.08
C THR A 203 -50.22 73.40 -13.86
N SER A 204 -50.33 72.31 -13.10
CA SER A 204 -49.27 71.92 -12.16
C SER A 204 -48.26 71.03 -12.89
N HIS A 205 -47.19 71.63 -13.40
CA HIS A 205 -45.97 70.92 -13.74
C HIS A 205 -45.27 70.51 -12.44
N GLY A 206 -45.50 69.26 -11.99
CA GLY A 206 -44.65 68.62 -11.00
C GLY A 206 -43.45 67.96 -11.68
N PRO A 207 -42.24 67.97 -11.08
CA PRO A 207 -41.08 67.31 -11.67
C PRO A 207 -41.27 65.80 -11.69
N VAL A 208 -40.98 65.19 -12.84
CA VAL A 208 -40.97 63.73 -13.04
C VAL A 208 -39.85 63.11 -12.19
N PRO A 209 -40.12 62.13 -11.30
CA PRO A 209 -39.05 61.41 -10.63
C PRO A 209 -38.31 60.52 -11.63
N HIS A 210 -37.05 60.84 -11.86
CA HIS A 210 -36.12 60.03 -12.65
C HIS A 210 -35.80 58.75 -11.87
N VAL A 211 -36.46 57.63 -12.21
CA VAL A 211 -36.14 56.31 -11.64
C VAL A 211 -34.82 55.84 -12.26
N ARG A 212 -33.72 55.91 -11.50
CA ARG A 212 -32.47 55.24 -11.85
C ARG A 212 -32.66 53.73 -11.79
N PRO A 213 -32.11 52.94 -12.74
CA PRO A 213 -32.09 51.49 -12.61
C PRO A 213 -31.19 51.11 -11.44
N ARG A 214 -31.73 50.35 -10.47
CA ARG A 214 -30.97 49.72 -9.40
C ARG A 214 -30.06 48.64 -10.01
N GLY A 215 -28.76 48.90 -10.06
CA GLY A 215 -27.75 47.85 -10.13
C GLY A 215 -27.68 47.07 -8.81
N PRO A 216 -27.08 45.87 -8.79
CA PRO A 216 -27.01 45.04 -7.59
C PRO A 216 -26.13 45.72 -6.53
N GLU A 217 -26.71 45.92 -5.35
CA GLU A 217 -26.06 46.51 -4.19
C GLU A 217 -25.15 45.47 -3.52
N ILE A 218 -23.84 45.72 -3.58
CA ILE A 218 -22.84 44.98 -2.80
C ILE A 218 -22.88 45.56 -1.38
N VAL A 219 -23.24 44.71 -0.42
CA VAL A 219 -23.28 45.06 1.01
C VAL A 219 -21.85 45.15 1.57
N PRO A 220 -21.41 46.29 2.15
CA PRO A 220 -20.19 46.32 2.94
C PRO A 220 -20.51 46.01 4.41
N SER A 221 -19.99 44.89 4.91
CA SER A 221 -20.03 44.54 6.33
C SER A 221 -19.10 45.45 7.14
N GLU A 222 -19.66 46.13 8.14
CA GLU A 222 -18.97 47.05 9.04
C GLU A 222 -17.81 46.41 9.82
N GLN A 223 -16.64 47.06 9.74
CA GLN A 223 -15.51 46.90 10.64
C GLN A 223 -15.85 47.46 12.04
N LYS A 224 -15.87 46.60 13.07
CA LYS A 224 -15.62 47.02 14.45
C LYS A 224 -14.12 47.01 14.74
N ARG A 225 -13.61 48.16 15.17
CA ARG A 225 -12.26 48.38 15.70
C ARG A 225 -11.99 47.50 16.94
N GLY A 226 -10.79 46.92 16.97
CA GLY A 226 -9.95 46.90 18.18
C GLY A 226 -9.51 45.54 18.71
N LYS A 227 -8.34 45.07 18.27
CA LYS A 227 -7.11 45.01 19.10
C LYS A 227 -5.99 44.30 18.33
N ASN A 228 -4.90 45.04 18.14
CA ASN A 228 -3.64 44.53 17.58
C ASN A 228 -2.99 43.55 18.57
N VAL A 229 -2.66 42.35 18.11
CA VAL A 229 -1.50 41.58 18.58
C VAL A 229 -0.76 41.11 17.33
N GLY A 230 0.47 41.58 17.17
CA GLY A 230 1.23 41.45 15.93
C GLY A 230 1.80 40.05 15.72
N ILE A 231 1.86 39.65 14.44
CA ILE A 231 2.81 38.66 13.95
C ILE A 231 3.41 39.21 12.66
N SER A 232 4.72 39.38 12.69
CA SER A 232 5.61 39.82 11.62
C SER A 232 5.70 38.74 10.54
N THR A 233 5.41 39.09 9.28
CA THR A 233 5.78 38.30 8.10
C THR A 233 6.59 39.16 7.15
N LYS A 234 7.91 39.25 7.42
CA LYS A 234 8.88 39.64 6.40
C LYS A 234 9.19 38.40 5.56
N GLY A 235 9.03 38.52 4.24
CA GLY A 235 9.64 37.60 3.28
C GLY A 235 8.67 37.00 2.26
N VAL A 236 8.22 37.79 1.30
CA VAL A 236 7.80 37.26 -0.01
C VAL A 236 8.63 37.98 -1.06
N GLY A 237 9.63 37.26 -1.58
CA GLY A 237 10.53 37.73 -2.62
C GLY A 237 9.78 37.87 -3.95
N GLN A 238 9.95 39.03 -4.57
CA GLN A 238 9.55 39.30 -5.95
C GLN A 238 10.36 38.45 -6.92
N TYR A 239 9.67 37.78 -7.83
CA TYR A 239 10.25 37.28 -9.07
C TYR A 239 10.51 38.47 -10.00
N VAL A 240 11.77 38.66 -10.38
CA VAL A 240 12.17 39.52 -11.50
C VAL A 240 12.37 38.63 -12.72
N LEU A 241 11.60 38.93 -13.77
CA LEU A 241 11.78 38.38 -15.11
C LEU A 241 13.00 39.03 -15.76
N PHE A 242 13.98 38.22 -16.13
CA PHE A 242 14.90 38.44 -17.26
C PHE A 242 15.13 37.08 -17.93
#